data_AF-A0A0K0G427-F1
#
_entry.id   AF-A0A0K0G427-F1
#
_cell.length_a   1.000
_cell.length_b   1.000
_cell.length_c   1.000
_cell.angle_alpha   90.00
_cell.angle_beta   90.00
_cell.angle_gamma   90.00
#
_symmetry.space_group_name_H-M   'P 1'
#
loop_
_entity.id
_entity.type
_entity.pdbx_description
1 polymer ?
#
loop_
_entity_poly.entity_id
_entity_poly.type
_entity_poly.pdbx_seq_one_letter_code
_entity_poly.pdbx_strand_id
1 'polypeptide(L)'
;MLKKINDYENNIIEGKKYYVFSAHDSTLSALLRTLGAKQKLLGSRQPDYSAVLSFELWIDNNDNYSISLQYSDNADKPFRDITELISDCIEINNMCTLDRFIERSEKYRMKIDEKKVESTLSSFKEFC
;
A
#
# COMPACT_ATOMS: atom_id res chain seq x y z
N MET A 1 -11.11 -19.60 19.12
CA MET A 1 -10.86 -18.61 18.04
C MET A 1 -11.72 -17.34 18.18
N LEU A 2 -12.97 -17.42 18.64
CA LEU A 2 -13.84 -16.24 18.83
C LEU A 2 -13.55 -15.38 20.07
N LYS A 3 -12.81 -15.87 21.07
CA LYS A 3 -12.37 -15.06 22.21
C LYS A 3 -11.34 -13.96 21.87
N LYS A 4 -10.75 -13.99 20.67
CA LYS A 4 -9.76 -12.99 20.22
C LYS A 4 -10.37 -11.72 19.61
N ILE A 5 -11.68 -11.71 19.32
CA ILE A 5 -12.32 -10.57 18.65
C ILE A 5 -12.53 -9.42 19.65
N ASN A 6 -13.03 -9.71 20.85
CA ASN A 6 -13.21 -8.68 21.89
C ASN A 6 -11.87 -8.16 22.45
N ASP A 7 -10.83 -8.99 22.48
CA ASP A 7 -9.48 -8.56 22.85
C ASP A 7 -8.84 -7.68 21.75
N TYR A 8 -9.28 -7.80 20.49
CA TYR A 8 -8.85 -6.96 19.38
C TYR A 8 -9.54 -5.58 19.41
N GLU A 9 -10.84 -5.54 19.74
CA GLU A 9 -11.60 -4.29 19.87
C GLU A 9 -11.09 -3.39 21.01
N ASN A 10 -10.68 -3.96 22.14
CA ASN A 10 -10.09 -3.19 23.25
C ASN A 10 -8.67 -2.68 22.98
N ASN A 11 -7.95 -3.28 22.01
CA ASN A 11 -6.62 -2.80 21.56
C ASN A 11 -6.70 -1.73 20.46
N ILE A 12 -7.89 -1.37 19.97
CA ILE A 12 -8.08 -0.31 18.96
C ILE A 12 -8.17 1.09 19.60
N ILE A 13 -8.38 1.17 20.92
CA ILE A 13 -8.52 2.43 21.65
C ILE A 13 -7.17 3.15 21.83
N GLU A 14 -6.03 2.47 21.62
CA GLU A 14 -4.71 3.11 21.47
C GLU A 14 -4.13 2.79 20.07
N GLY A 15 -4.39 3.70 19.14
CA GLY A 15 -4.17 3.54 17.70
C GLY A 15 -2.83 2.91 17.31
N LYS A 16 -2.90 1.78 16.59
CA LYS A 16 -1.73 1.10 16.03
C LYS A 16 -1.01 2.02 15.05
N LYS A 17 0.27 2.30 15.36
CA LYS A 17 1.15 3.17 14.56
C LYS A 17 1.85 2.45 13.40
N TYR A 18 1.78 1.11 13.35
CA TYR A 18 2.53 0.31 12.39
C TYR A 18 1.75 -0.94 11.96
N TYR A 19 1.73 -1.19 10.66
CA TYR A 19 1.09 -2.34 10.03
C TYR A 19 2.10 -3.06 9.13
N VAL A 20 2.17 -4.39 9.25
CA VAL A 20 3.11 -5.22 8.48
C VAL A 20 2.36 -6.33 7.80
N PHE A 21 2.67 -6.54 6.52
CA PHE A 21 2.13 -7.61 5.72
C PHE A 21 3.29 -8.37 5.09
N SER A 22 3.29 -9.69 5.26
CA SER A 22 4.17 -10.58 4.51
C SER A 22 3.44 -10.99 3.23
N ALA A 23 4.10 -10.82 2.08
CA ALA A 23 3.51 -11.08 0.79
C ALA A 23 4.54 -11.64 -0.19
N HIS A 24 4.10 -11.92 -1.41
CA HIS A 24 4.97 -12.33 -2.49
C HIS A 24 5.49 -11.13 -3.28
N ASP A 25 6.60 -11.34 -3.96
CA ASP A 25 7.15 -10.47 -4.98
C ASP A 25 6.07 -9.96 -5.97
N SER A 26 5.15 -10.84 -6.39
CA SER A 26 4.04 -10.51 -7.29
C SER A 26 3.11 -9.43 -6.72
N THR A 27 2.88 -9.45 -5.41
CA THR A 27 2.11 -8.42 -4.69
C THR A 27 2.83 -7.08 -4.72
N LEU A 28 4.13 -7.05 -4.40
CA LEU A 28 4.93 -5.83 -4.46
C LEU A 28 4.99 -5.27 -5.89
N SER A 29 5.15 -6.13 -6.89
CA SER A 29 5.14 -5.75 -8.29
C SER A 29 3.81 -5.13 -8.72
N ALA A 30 2.68 -5.73 -8.33
CA ALA A 30 1.37 -5.18 -8.61
C ALA A 30 1.18 -3.81 -7.93
N LEU A 31 1.56 -3.68 -6.67
CA LEU A 31 1.48 -2.42 -5.92
C LEU A 31 2.38 -1.33 -6.55
N LEU A 32 3.61 -1.64 -6.91
CA LEU A 32 4.48 -0.70 -7.62
C LEU A 32 3.90 -0.27 -8.98
N ARG A 33 3.12 -1.12 -9.65
CA ARG A 33 2.43 -0.76 -10.90
C ARG A 33 1.27 0.19 -10.64
N THR A 34 0.48 -0.03 -9.58
CA THR A 34 -0.60 0.90 -9.19
C THR A 34 -0.07 2.21 -8.62
N LEU A 35 1.21 2.29 -8.26
CA LEU A 35 1.89 3.55 -7.94
C LEU A 35 2.54 4.22 -9.16
N GLY A 36 2.60 3.54 -10.32
CA GLY A 36 3.35 3.99 -11.49
C GLY A 36 4.87 3.93 -11.36
N ALA A 37 5.38 3.43 -10.23
CA ALA A 37 6.81 3.39 -9.90
C ALA A 37 7.54 2.17 -10.49
N LYS A 38 6.82 1.08 -10.80
CA LYS A 38 7.42 -0.23 -11.15
C LYS A 38 8.46 -0.18 -12.26
N GLN A 39 8.12 0.47 -13.37
CA GLN A 39 9.00 0.52 -14.55
C GLN A 39 10.24 1.37 -14.27
N LYS A 40 10.10 2.50 -13.57
CA LYS A 40 11.22 3.38 -13.23
C LYS A 40 12.17 2.74 -12.22
N LEU A 41 11.61 2.05 -11.21
CA LEU A 41 12.39 1.46 -10.12
C LEU A 41 13.11 0.16 -10.53
N LEU A 42 12.39 -0.75 -11.18
CA LEU A 42 12.84 -2.13 -11.40
C LEU A 42 12.85 -2.54 -12.88
N GLY A 43 12.28 -1.74 -13.77
CA GLY A 43 12.08 -2.12 -15.17
C GLY A 43 11.26 -3.41 -15.31
N SER A 44 11.77 -4.34 -16.12
CA SER A 44 11.18 -5.67 -16.33
C SER A 44 11.48 -6.67 -15.20
N ARG A 45 12.38 -6.36 -14.27
CA ARG A 45 12.77 -7.26 -13.17
C ARG A 45 11.68 -7.37 -12.11
N GLN A 46 11.72 -8.41 -11.32
CA GLN A 46 10.82 -8.62 -10.18
C GLN A 46 11.51 -8.15 -8.88
N PRO A 47 10.79 -7.74 -7.81
CA PRO A 47 11.41 -7.48 -6.52
C PRO A 47 12.20 -8.69 -6.05
N ASP A 48 13.39 -8.47 -5.46
CA ASP A 48 14.21 -9.56 -4.97
C ASP A 48 13.55 -10.23 -3.76
N TYR A 49 14.03 -11.42 -3.40
CA TYR A 49 13.64 -12.07 -2.17
C TYR A 49 13.88 -11.14 -0.98
N SER A 50 12.90 -11.04 -0.07
CA SER A 50 12.90 -10.13 1.09
C SER A 50 12.86 -8.62 0.77
N ALA A 51 12.48 -8.21 -0.45
CA ALA A 51 12.21 -6.81 -0.74
C ALA A 51 11.10 -6.24 0.16
N VAL A 52 11.22 -4.96 0.53
CA VAL A 52 10.28 -4.27 1.42
C VAL A 52 9.84 -2.95 0.81
N LEU A 53 8.52 -2.70 0.85
CA LEU A 53 7.93 -1.38 0.65
C LEU A 53 7.39 -0.89 2.00
N SER A 54 7.80 0.31 2.41
CA SER A 54 7.30 0.98 3.62
C SER A 54 6.63 2.29 3.23
N PHE A 55 5.38 2.45 3.63
CA PHE A 55 4.65 3.71 3.51
C PHE A 55 4.68 4.41 4.87
N GLU A 56 5.21 5.61 4.89
CA GLU A 56 5.32 6.42 6.09
C GLU A 56 4.43 7.65 5.95
N LEU A 57 3.62 7.89 6.98
CA LEU A 57 2.80 9.10 7.08
C LEU A 57 3.53 10.10 7.96
N TRP A 58 3.88 11.24 7.38
CA TRP A 58 4.60 12.33 8.02
C TRP A 58 3.65 13.51 8.27
N ILE A 59 3.83 14.19 9.39
CA ILE A 59 3.11 15.42 9.75
C ILE A 59 4.12 16.55 9.92
N ASP A 60 3.83 17.72 9.35
CA ASP A 60 4.63 18.92 9.56
C ASP A 60 4.15 19.75 10.77
N ASN A 61 4.83 20.87 11.06
CA ASN A 61 4.46 21.74 12.19
C ASN A 61 3.13 22.49 11.99
N ASN A 62 2.52 22.40 10.80
CA ASN A 62 1.26 23.03 10.44
C ASN A 62 0.14 21.99 10.29
N ASP A 63 0.33 20.78 10.83
CA ASP A 63 -0.60 19.65 10.73
C ASP A 63 -0.89 19.16 9.29
N ASN A 64 0.02 19.43 8.34
CA ASN A 64 -0.10 18.90 6.99
C ASN A 64 0.49 17.50 6.89
N TYR A 65 -0.25 16.61 6.24
CA TYR A 65 0.14 15.22 6.08
C TYR A 65 0.80 14.95 4.71
N SER A 66 1.89 14.20 4.73
CA SER A 66 2.60 13.75 3.53
C SER A 66 2.97 12.28 3.61
N ILE A 67 3.13 11.66 2.43
CA ILE A 67 3.53 10.26 2.28
C ILE A 67 4.99 10.21 1.86
N SER A 68 5.77 9.40 2.56
CA SER A 68 7.07 8.94 2.10
C SER A 68 7.01 7.45 1.79
N LEU A 69 7.49 7.06 0.61
CA LEU A 69 7.57 5.67 0.17
C LEU A 69 9.03 5.24 0.18
N GLN A 70 9.36 4.35 1.11
CA GLN A 70 10.69 3.77 1.22
C GLN A 70 10.73 2.37 0.59
N TYR A 71 11.82 2.05 -0.07
CA TYR A 71 12.05 0.74 -0.65
C TYR A 71 13.42 0.19 -0.28
N SER A 72 13.46 -1.09 0.11
CA SER A 72 14.68 -1.87 0.21
C SER A 72 14.60 -3.05 -0.77
N ASP A 73 15.67 -3.30 -1.51
CA ASP A 73 15.70 -4.40 -2.48
C ASP A 73 15.67 -5.77 -1.79
N ASN A 74 16.32 -5.90 -0.62
CA ASN A 74 16.43 -7.15 0.13
C ASN A 74 17.01 -6.90 1.54
N ALA A 75 17.13 -7.96 2.34
CA ALA A 75 17.62 -7.90 3.73
C ALA A 75 18.99 -7.22 3.92
N ASP A 76 19.84 -7.17 2.89
CA ASP A 76 21.18 -6.61 2.97
C ASP A 76 21.29 -5.19 2.39
N LYS A 77 20.20 -4.65 1.80
CA LYS A 77 20.19 -3.31 1.20
C LYS A 77 19.45 -2.32 2.10
N PRO A 78 19.96 -1.08 2.20
CA PRO A 78 19.29 -0.05 2.98
C PRO A 78 17.98 0.38 2.31
N PHE A 79 17.09 0.95 3.12
CA PHE A 79 15.94 1.68 2.59
C PHE A 79 16.39 2.94 1.85
N ARG A 80 15.71 3.24 0.74
CA ARG A 80 15.83 4.49 0.00
C ARG A 80 14.46 5.08 -0.27
N ASP A 81 14.40 6.40 -0.26
CA ASP A 81 13.19 7.13 -0.62
C ASP A 81 12.96 7.02 -2.13
N ILE A 82 11.76 6.56 -2.50
CA ILE A 82 11.30 6.43 -3.88
C ILE A 82 9.97 7.17 -4.09
N THR A 83 9.61 8.09 -3.20
CA THR A 83 8.38 8.90 -3.26
C THR A 83 8.26 9.60 -4.60
N GLU A 84 9.38 10.06 -5.17
CA GLU A 84 9.43 10.71 -6.47
C GLU A 84 9.01 9.83 -7.66
N LEU A 85 8.99 8.52 -7.46
CA LEU A 85 8.58 7.58 -8.51
C LEU A 85 7.07 7.40 -8.56
N ILE A 86 6.33 7.88 -7.55
CA ILE A 86 4.87 7.83 -7.54
C ILE A 86 4.32 8.77 -8.62
N SER A 87 3.68 8.18 -9.63
CA SER A 87 3.07 8.95 -10.71
C SER A 87 1.93 9.83 -10.17
N ASP A 88 1.85 11.05 -10.68
CA ASP A 88 0.81 12.04 -10.39
C ASP A 88 0.77 12.52 -8.92
N CYS A 89 1.82 12.31 -8.11
CA CYS A 89 1.84 12.75 -6.70
C CYS A 89 2.70 13.97 -6.37
N ILE A 90 3.84 14.16 -7.03
CA ILE A 90 4.77 15.24 -6.66
C ILE A 90 4.22 16.59 -7.11
N GLU A 91 4.09 17.54 -6.18
CA GLU A 91 3.75 18.95 -6.45
C GLU A 91 5.00 19.86 -6.56
N ILE A 92 4.77 21.17 -6.70
CA ILE A 92 5.79 22.23 -6.86
C ILE A 92 6.83 22.23 -5.71
N ASN A 93 6.51 21.65 -4.56
CA ASN A 93 7.38 21.58 -3.38
C ASN A 93 8.08 20.21 -3.18
N ASN A 94 8.10 19.34 -4.19
CA ASN A 94 8.69 17.99 -4.11
C ASN A 94 8.09 17.05 -3.05
N MET A 95 6.88 17.35 -2.55
CA MET A 95 6.18 16.53 -1.56
C MET A 95 4.97 15.83 -2.17
N CYS A 96 4.67 14.62 -1.70
CA CYS A 96 3.47 13.86 -2.01
C CYS A 96 2.49 14.01 -0.84
N THR A 97 1.54 14.95 -0.96
CA THR A 97 0.53 15.19 0.09
C THR A 97 -0.41 14.00 0.22
N LEU A 98 -0.96 13.78 1.42
CA LEU A 98 -1.88 12.66 1.66
C LEU A 98 -3.12 12.71 0.74
N ASP A 99 -3.72 13.89 0.61
CA ASP A 99 -4.92 14.07 -0.21
C ASP A 99 -4.64 13.75 -1.67
N ARG A 100 -3.50 14.21 -2.19
CA ARG A 100 -3.09 13.93 -3.56
C ARG A 100 -2.81 12.44 -3.75
N PHE A 101 -2.16 11.80 -2.79
CA PHE A 101 -1.91 10.36 -2.80
C PHE A 101 -3.21 9.55 -2.82
N ILE A 102 -4.24 9.97 -2.09
CA ILE A 102 -5.56 9.34 -2.10
C ILE A 102 -6.25 9.56 -3.45
N GLU A 103 -6.35 10.81 -3.90
CA GLU A 103 -7.00 11.18 -5.16
C GLU A 103 -6.42 10.39 -6.33
N ARG A 104 -5.08 10.38 -6.46
CA ARG A 104 -4.42 9.64 -7.52
C ARG A 104 -4.74 8.15 -7.44
N SER A 105 -4.86 7.57 -6.24
CA SER A 105 -5.05 6.13 -5.99
C SER A 105 -6.44 5.61 -6.31
N GLU A 106 -7.46 6.46 -6.31
CA GLU A 106 -8.85 6.08 -6.57
C GLU A 106 -9.03 5.36 -7.93
N LYS A 107 -8.23 5.71 -8.95
CA LYS A 107 -8.30 5.04 -10.27
C LYS A 107 -7.97 3.55 -10.27
N TYR A 108 -7.28 3.06 -9.23
CA TYR A 108 -6.92 1.64 -9.10
C TYR A 108 -7.74 0.91 -8.05
N ARG A 109 -8.66 1.60 -7.39
CA ARG A 109 -9.57 0.97 -6.43
C ARG A 109 -10.59 0.14 -7.20
N MET A 110 -10.67 -1.15 -6.88
CA MET A 110 -11.73 -1.98 -7.43
C MET A 110 -13.08 -1.49 -6.90
N LYS A 111 -13.94 -1.01 -7.78
CA LYS A 111 -15.34 -0.72 -7.45
C LYS A 111 -16.06 -2.06 -7.38
N ILE A 112 -16.21 -2.59 -6.18
CA ILE A 112 -17.04 -3.76 -5.95
C ILE A 112 -18.49 -3.28 -6.05
N ASP A 113 -19.17 -3.64 -7.13
CA ASP A 113 -20.62 -3.44 -7.25
C ASP A 113 -21.30 -4.50 -6.38
N GLU A 114 -21.81 -4.09 -5.22
CA GLU A 114 -22.38 -4.97 -4.19
C GLU A 114 -23.45 -5.92 -4.75
N LYS A 115 -24.15 -5.54 -5.83
CA LYS A 115 -25.16 -6.37 -6.49
C LYS A 115 -24.61 -7.60 -7.24
N LYS A 116 -23.30 -7.65 -7.55
CA LYS A 116 -22.64 -8.78 -8.24
C LYS A 116 -21.83 -9.69 -7.30
N VAL A 117 -21.66 -9.27 -6.04
CA VAL A 117 -20.88 -10.03 -5.04
C VAL A 117 -21.60 -11.31 -4.64
N GLU A 118 -22.94 -11.25 -4.50
CA GLU A 118 -23.73 -12.46 -4.21
C GLU A 118 -23.67 -13.49 -5.33
N SER A 119 -23.66 -13.06 -6.61
CA SER A 119 -23.63 -14.00 -7.74
C SER A 119 -22.24 -14.60 -8.01
N THR A 120 -21.16 -13.94 -7.57
CA THR A 120 -19.80 -14.48 -7.72
C THR A 120 -19.41 -15.38 -6.54
N LEU A 121 -19.81 -15.05 -5.31
CA LEU A 121 -19.60 -15.92 -4.15
C LEU A 121 -20.45 -17.21 -4.20
N SER A 122 -21.64 -17.17 -4.81
CA SER A 122 -22.46 -18.39 -5.02
C SER A 122 -21.81 -19.32 -6.04
N SER A 123 -21.27 -18.79 -7.13
CA SER A 123 -20.57 -19.58 -8.16
C SER A 123 -19.29 -20.23 -7.62
N PHE A 124 -18.56 -19.58 -6.70
CA PHE A 124 -17.39 -20.20 -6.07
C PHE A 124 -17.76 -21.32 -5.08
N LYS A 125 -18.94 -21.25 -4.44
CA LYS A 125 -19.43 -22.31 -3.54
C LYS A 125 -19.90 -23.56 -4.28
N GLU A 126 -20.24 -23.47 -5.57
CA GLU A 126 -20.58 -24.65 -6.38
C GLU A 126 -19.34 -25.44 -6.84
N PHE A 127 -18.15 -24.85 -6.74
CA PHE A 127 -16.89 -25.48 -7.13
C PHE A 127 -16.07 -26.05 -5.94
N CYS A 128 -16.55 -25.94 -4.70
CA CYS A 128 -15.93 -26.53 -3.50
C CYS A 128 -16.87 -27.53 -2.82
#